data_AF-A0A7S0PYB9-F1
#
_entry.id   AF-A0A7S0PYB9-F1
#
_cell.length_a   1.000
_cell.length_b   1.000
_cell.length_c   1.000
_cell.angle_alpha   90.00
_cell.angle_beta   90.00
_cell.angle_gamma   90.00
#
_symmetry.space_group_name_H-M   'P 1'
#
loop_
_entity.id
_entity.type
_entity.pdbx_description
1 polymer ?
#
loop_
_entity_poly.entity_id
_entity_poly.type
_entity_poly.pdbx_seq_one_letter_code
_entity_poly.pdbx_strand_id
1 'polypeptide(L)'
;RGSCAADSGGKAALRSFERLLMVAGEHTWGWDGGHIRHKSWSNEELQASLKNDEAFQTAVITWVEQRAILRNAIAALPPSATLAKQIAAEFSEIEGGKAPFDGDGLADIEPSSLCVCGDYDLGFGLDGSITTLRQRLSGLELANASQPLARLWYHGMGHEYFKAFVHEYIAGISAILPELTAENLYKPNLQLPPMSANASLTRLRTSSTARGVGASASHEMLIDLAFPTDVHEERGAPATAQARLTCEGSTLSYTLRWFNKTATHAPETIWLSNMPIGLQDAAGAVTLDKLGAPLDALDADLGCDGKDRLTCGVHLHGVGDGGVALQLAASNTSSTASTAPTLSAMRLVPLDSALVSIGTADPVPTPLARPDPTGGVHFALVGNIWNTNYPFWYPFVEEDAASQFRFKFELP
;
A
#
# COMPACT_ATOMS: atom_id res chain seq x y z
N ARG A 1 -22.29 -9.35 -24.60
CA ARG A 1 -22.27 -10.75 -25.10
C ARG A 1 -21.73 -10.76 -26.52
N GLY A 2 -20.40 -10.76 -26.67
CA GLY A 2 -19.70 -10.93 -27.94
C GLY A 2 -19.33 -12.40 -28.15
N SER A 3 -19.53 -12.89 -29.37
CA SER A 3 -19.40 -14.29 -29.76
C SER A 3 -17.96 -14.81 -29.65
N CYS A 4 -17.66 -15.57 -28.59
CA CYS A 4 -16.47 -16.42 -28.49
C CYS A 4 -16.64 -17.69 -29.33
N ALA A 5 -16.49 -17.58 -30.65
CA ALA A 5 -16.03 -18.71 -31.46
C ALA A 5 -14.52 -18.89 -31.21
N ALA A 6 -14.16 -19.16 -29.96
CA ALA A 6 -12.81 -19.55 -29.60
C ALA A 6 -12.60 -20.97 -30.11
N ASP A 7 -11.56 -21.14 -30.94
CA ASP A 7 -10.95 -22.42 -31.25
C ASP A 7 -10.89 -23.29 -29.98
N SER A 8 -11.20 -24.57 -30.12
CA SER A 8 -11.24 -25.56 -29.03
C SER A 8 -9.98 -25.52 -28.15
N GLY A 9 -8.82 -25.23 -28.75
CA GLY A 9 -7.55 -25.04 -28.04
C GLY A 9 -7.52 -23.81 -27.12
N GLY A 10 -8.13 -22.70 -27.54
CA GLY A 10 -8.20 -21.47 -26.73
C GLY A 10 -9.07 -21.63 -25.47
N LYS A 11 -10.17 -22.38 -25.57
CA LYS A 11 -11.02 -22.68 -24.40
C LYS A 11 -10.34 -23.61 -23.40
N ALA A 12 -9.59 -24.60 -23.87
CA ALA A 12 -8.83 -25.50 -23.01
C ALA A 12 -7.70 -24.75 -22.28
N ALA A 13 -6.95 -23.91 -23.00
CA ALA A 13 -5.89 -23.08 -22.43
C ALA A 13 -6.40 -22.11 -21.35
N LEU A 14 -7.52 -21.43 -21.61
CA LEU A 14 -8.14 -20.53 -20.63
C LEU A 14 -8.56 -21.28 -19.36
N ARG A 15 -9.16 -22.47 -19.49
CA ARG A 15 -9.53 -23.29 -18.33
C ARG A 15 -8.30 -23.73 -17.52
N SER A 16 -7.18 -24.03 -18.18
CA SER A 16 -5.92 -24.36 -17.49
C SER A 16 -5.36 -23.14 -16.75
N PHE A 17 -5.36 -21.97 -17.40
CA PHE A 17 -4.99 -20.69 -16.77
C PHE A 17 -5.84 -20.42 -15.52
N GLU A 18 -7.16 -20.49 -15.62
CA GLU A 18 -8.09 -20.24 -14.50
C GLU A 18 -7.87 -21.23 -13.34
N ARG A 19 -7.66 -22.52 -13.65
CA ARG A 19 -7.41 -23.55 -12.63
C ARG A 19 -6.11 -23.33 -11.88
N LEU A 20 -5.04 -22.96 -12.58
CA LEU A 20 -3.76 -22.65 -11.95
C LEU A 20 -3.85 -21.37 -11.13
N LEU A 21 -4.52 -20.34 -11.64
CA LEU A 21 -4.71 -19.07 -10.93
C LEU A 21 -5.52 -19.24 -9.63
N MET A 22 -6.51 -20.14 -9.62
CA MET A 22 -7.29 -20.45 -8.42
C MET A 22 -6.42 -20.93 -7.25
N VAL A 23 -5.29 -21.61 -7.53
CA VAL A 23 -4.35 -22.07 -6.49
C VAL A 23 -3.73 -20.88 -5.75
N ALA A 24 -3.47 -19.77 -6.44
CA ALA A 24 -2.92 -18.56 -5.81
C ALA A 24 -3.93 -17.87 -4.87
N GLY A 25 -5.23 -18.13 -5.02
CA GLY A 25 -6.27 -17.57 -4.16
C GLY A 25 -6.50 -18.36 -2.87
N GLU A 26 -6.03 -19.61 -2.78
CA GLU A 26 -6.19 -20.44 -1.59
C GLU A 26 -4.97 -20.33 -0.68
N HIS A 27 -5.08 -19.43 0.30
CA HIS A 27 -4.02 -19.16 1.25
C HIS A 27 -3.70 -20.32 2.20
N THR A 28 -4.45 -21.41 2.26
CA THR A 28 -4.11 -22.57 3.11
C THR A 28 -3.31 -23.66 2.40
N TRP A 29 -3.02 -23.49 1.11
CA TRP A 29 -2.21 -24.42 0.33
C TRP A 29 -0.74 -24.05 0.40
N GLY A 30 -0.01 -24.72 1.29
CA GLY A 30 1.42 -24.50 1.46
C GLY A 30 1.97 -25.12 2.73
N TRP A 31 3.15 -24.65 3.10
CA TRP A 31 3.83 -25.05 4.32
C TRP A 31 3.30 -24.28 5.54
N ASP A 32 3.12 -24.97 6.66
CA ASP A 32 2.44 -24.47 7.88
C ASP A 32 3.34 -23.59 8.77
N GLY A 33 4.55 -23.27 8.33
CA GLY A 33 5.53 -22.48 9.08
C GLY A 33 6.29 -23.26 10.15
N GLY A 34 5.80 -24.40 10.62
CA GLY A 34 6.46 -25.20 11.66
C GLY A 34 7.06 -24.36 12.81
N HIS A 35 8.31 -24.66 13.19
CA HIS A 35 8.95 -24.01 14.33
C HIS A 35 9.53 -22.62 14.06
N ILE A 36 9.58 -22.14 12.80
CA ILE A 36 10.23 -20.85 12.50
C ILE A 36 9.44 -19.67 13.09
N ARG A 37 8.12 -19.84 13.32
CA ARG A 37 7.22 -18.84 13.92
C ARG A 37 7.57 -18.42 15.36
N HIS A 38 8.57 -19.05 15.99
CA HIS A 38 8.91 -18.86 17.40
C HIS A 38 10.30 -18.25 17.62
N LYS A 39 11.07 -17.94 16.57
CA LYS A 39 12.47 -17.53 16.73
C LYS A 39 12.97 -16.67 15.57
N SER A 40 14.19 -16.16 15.74
CA SER A 40 14.93 -15.42 14.73
C SER A 40 14.21 -14.16 14.27
N TRP A 41 13.81 -13.35 15.26
CA TRP A 41 13.03 -12.14 15.05
C TRP A 41 13.92 -10.96 14.67
N SER A 42 15.15 -10.90 15.18
CA SER A 42 16.11 -9.88 14.77
C SER A 42 16.71 -10.20 13.40
N ASN A 43 17.14 -9.17 12.68
CA ASN A 43 17.77 -9.36 11.38
C ASN A 43 19.04 -10.21 11.48
N GLU A 44 19.85 -10.05 12.53
CA GLU A 44 21.05 -10.87 12.76
C GLU A 44 20.69 -12.36 12.93
N GLU A 45 19.70 -12.67 13.77
CA GLU A 45 19.27 -14.04 14.00
C GLU A 45 18.64 -14.66 12.74
N LEU A 46 17.88 -13.88 11.98
CA LEU A 46 17.29 -14.30 10.70
C LEU A 46 18.40 -14.66 9.70
N GLN A 47 19.41 -13.80 9.51
CA GLN A 47 20.53 -14.09 8.61
C GLN A 47 21.29 -15.35 9.04
N ALA A 48 21.52 -15.52 10.34
CA ALA A 48 22.12 -16.74 10.86
C ALA A 48 21.27 -18.00 10.59
N SER A 49 19.95 -17.89 10.68
CA SER A 49 19.02 -19.00 10.46
C SER A 49 18.88 -19.35 8.99
N LEU A 50 18.78 -18.36 8.10
CA LEU A 50 18.78 -18.58 6.64
C LEU A 50 20.03 -19.36 6.17
N LYS A 51 21.17 -19.16 6.83
CA LYS A 51 22.40 -19.86 6.51
C LYS A 51 22.49 -21.28 7.08
N ASN A 52 21.93 -21.52 8.27
CA ASN A 52 22.26 -22.70 9.07
C ASN A 52 21.05 -23.57 9.46
N ASP A 53 19.82 -23.15 9.17
CA ASP A 53 18.58 -23.84 9.55
C ASP A 53 17.80 -24.29 8.31
N GLU A 54 17.65 -25.61 8.15
CA GLU A 54 16.96 -26.23 7.02
C GLU A 54 15.49 -25.82 6.91
N ALA A 55 14.81 -25.51 8.03
CA ALA A 55 13.42 -25.09 7.98
C ALA A 55 13.29 -23.65 7.43
N PHE A 56 14.22 -22.75 7.77
CA PHE A 56 14.25 -21.41 7.19
C PHE A 56 14.56 -21.45 5.69
N GLN A 57 15.46 -22.33 5.26
CA GLN A 57 15.78 -22.54 3.85
C GLN A 57 14.60 -23.14 3.08
N THR A 58 13.94 -24.14 3.67
CA THR A 58 12.74 -24.77 3.10
C THR A 58 11.61 -23.76 2.95
N ALA A 59 11.40 -22.87 3.93
CA ALA A 59 10.39 -21.81 3.87
C ALA A 59 10.51 -21.00 2.57
N VAL A 60 11.73 -20.51 2.27
CA VAL A 60 12.00 -19.73 1.04
C VAL A 60 11.65 -20.53 -0.22
N ILE A 61 12.03 -21.80 -0.28
CA ILE A 61 11.72 -22.67 -1.42
C ILE A 61 10.21 -22.78 -1.64
N THR A 62 9.44 -22.98 -0.56
CA THR A 62 7.98 -23.10 -0.67
C THR A 62 7.30 -21.80 -1.09
N TRP A 63 7.79 -20.65 -0.65
CA TRP A 63 7.26 -19.36 -1.10
C TRP A 63 7.65 -19.03 -2.56
N VAL A 64 8.83 -19.45 -3.01
CA VAL A 64 9.22 -19.37 -4.43
C VAL A 64 8.33 -20.27 -5.29
N GLU A 65 8.01 -21.48 -4.82
CA GLU A 65 7.06 -22.38 -5.47
C GLU A 65 5.66 -21.74 -5.56
N GLN A 66 5.14 -21.17 -4.47
CA GLN A 66 3.86 -20.46 -4.47
C GLN A 66 3.86 -19.28 -5.46
N ARG A 67 4.91 -18.46 -5.48
CA ARG A 67 5.05 -17.35 -6.44
C ARG A 67 5.03 -17.84 -7.90
N ALA A 68 5.61 -19.01 -8.17
CA ALA A 68 5.67 -19.59 -9.51
C ALA A 68 4.29 -19.98 -10.07
N ILE A 69 3.28 -20.20 -9.22
CA ILE A 69 1.90 -20.52 -9.65
C ILE A 69 1.37 -19.46 -10.63
N LEU A 70 1.60 -18.17 -10.36
CA LEU A 70 1.15 -17.08 -11.23
C LEU A 70 1.79 -17.16 -12.62
N ARG A 71 3.10 -17.43 -12.67
CA ARG A 71 3.84 -17.59 -13.92
C ARG A 71 3.40 -18.83 -14.70
N ASN A 72 3.16 -19.94 -14.00
CA ASN A 72 2.66 -21.18 -14.58
C ASN A 72 1.26 -21.00 -15.17
N ALA A 73 0.39 -20.25 -14.49
CA ALA A 73 -0.93 -19.91 -15.01
C ALA A 73 -0.81 -19.16 -16.35
N ILE A 74 -0.01 -18.10 -16.40
CA ILE A 74 0.22 -17.31 -17.62
C ILE A 74 0.79 -18.18 -18.75
N ALA A 75 1.75 -19.06 -18.44
CA ALA A 75 2.34 -19.97 -19.41
C ALA A 75 1.35 -20.98 -20.02
N ALA A 76 0.20 -21.22 -19.37
CA ALA A 76 -0.87 -22.05 -19.91
C ALA A 76 -1.68 -21.36 -21.02
N LEU A 77 -1.59 -20.02 -21.15
CA LEU A 77 -2.22 -19.28 -22.24
C LEU A 77 -1.36 -19.34 -23.52
N PRO A 78 -1.96 -19.32 -24.72
CA PRO A 78 -1.20 -19.21 -25.96
C PRO A 78 -0.42 -17.88 -25.98
N PRO A 79 0.88 -17.84 -26.32
CA PRO A 79 1.67 -16.59 -26.32
C PRO A 79 1.11 -15.50 -27.25
N SER A 80 0.35 -15.90 -28.28
CA SER A 80 -0.31 -14.99 -29.21
C SER A 80 -1.60 -14.38 -28.67
N ALA A 81 -2.17 -14.93 -27.58
CA ALA A 81 -3.43 -14.49 -27.00
C ALA A 81 -3.30 -13.07 -26.42
N THR A 82 -4.34 -12.25 -26.62
CA THR A 82 -4.39 -10.88 -26.12
C THR A 82 -4.19 -10.81 -24.60
N LEU A 83 -4.86 -11.69 -23.84
CA LEU A 83 -4.74 -11.74 -22.38
C LEU A 83 -3.31 -12.02 -21.92
N ALA A 84 -2.61 -12.98 -22.56
CA ALA A 84 -1.23 -13.31 -22.21
C ALA A 84 -0.29 -12.11 -22.44
N LYS A 85 -0.47 -11.40 -23.55
CA LYS A 85 0.31 -10.19 -23.88
C LYS A 85 0.04 -9.06 -22.90
N GLN A 86 -1.22 -8.86 -22.51
CA GLN A 86 -1.60 -7.84 -21.52
C GLN A 86 -0.98 -8.12 -20.15
N ILE A 87 -1.10 -9.35 -19.65
CA ILE A 87 -0.50 -9.74 -18.36
C ILE A 87 1.03 -9.60 -18.42
N ALA A 88 1.66 -10.06 -19.51
CA ALA A 88 3.11 -9.94 -19.68
C ALA A 88 3.59 -8.47 -19.70
N ALA A 89 2.82 -7.57 -20.30
CA ALA A 89 3.12 -6.14 -20.30
C ALA A 89 3.04 -5.55 -18.89
N GLU A 90 1.98 -5.86 -18.12
CA GLU A 90 1.85 -5.39 -16.73
C GLU A 90 2.95 -5.96 -15.82
N PHE A 91 3.29 -7.25 -15.97
CA PHE A 91 4.37 -7.86 -15.21
C PHE A 91 5.71 -7.20 -15.54
N SER A 92 5.98 -6.93 -16.82
CA SER A 92 7.19 -6.22 -17.23
C SER A 92 7.27 -4.81 -16.66
N GLU A 93 6.14 -4.11 -16.56
CA GLU A 93 6.09 -2.76 -16.00
C GLU A 93 6.37 -2.77 -14.49
N ILE A 94 5.82 -3.72 -13.75
CA ILE A 94 6.03 -3.87 -12.29
C ILE A 94 7.47 -4.33 -12.01
N GLU A 95 7.96 -5.34 -12.72
CA GLU A 95 9.28 -5.94 -12.48
C GLU A 95 10.44 -5.14 -13.06
N GLY A 96 10.18 -4.30 -14.06
CA GLY A 96 11.16 -3.35 -14.60
C GLY A 96 11.55 -2.25 -13.61
N GLY A 97 10.76 -2.05 -12.55
CA GLY A 97 10.95 -1.01 -11.55
C GLY A 97 12.08 -1.22 -10.53
N LYS A 98 13.09 -2.05 -10.84
CA LYS A 98 14.19 -2.40 -9.90
C LYS A 98 15.35 -1.42 -9.90
N ALA A 99 15.38 -0.47 -10.85
CA ALA A 99 16.36 0.60 -10.90
C ALA A 99 15.73 1.95 -10.55
N PRO A 100 16.52 2.92 -10.03
CA PRO A 100 16.08 4.30 -9.93
C PRO A 100 15.60 4.82 -11.29
N PHE A 101 14.61 5.70 -11.27
CA PHE A 101 14.27 6.52 -12.42
C PHE A 101 15.46 7.37 -12.84
N ASP A 102 15.60 7.50 -14.16
CA ASP A 102 16.50 8.47 -14.75
C ASP A 102 16.01 9.89 -14.42
N GLY A 103 16.95 10.74 -14.02
CA GLY A 103 16.67 12.15 -13.74
C GLY A 103 17.31 13.09 -14.75
N ASP A 104 17.80 12.56 -15.87
CA ASP A 104 18.38 13.35 -16.95
C ASP A 104 17.38 14.41 -17.44
N GLY A 105 17.85 15.66 -17.52
CA GLY A 105 17.01 16.81 -17.88
C GLY A 105 16.17 17.39 -16.74
N LEU A 106 16.20 16.82 -15.54
CA LEU A 106 15.57 17.41 -14.36
C LEU A 106 16.58 18.27 -13.57
N ALA A 107 16.12 19.42 -13.05
CA ALA A 107 16.93 20.31 -12.23
C ALA A 107 16.57 20.19 -10.75
N ASP A 108 17.59 20.28 -9.89
CA ASP A 108 17.41 20.33 -8.44
C ASP A 108 16.67 21.61 -8.01
N ILE A 109 15.75 21.45 -7.05
CA ILE A 109 15.02 22.56 -6.45
C ILE A 109 15.00 22.44 -4.92
N GLU A 110 14.86 23.57 -4.24
CA GLU A 110 14.69 23.60 -2.79
C GLU A 110 13.37 22.94 -2.39
N PRO A 111 13.32 22.09 -1.34
CA PRO A 111 12.10 21.45 -0.86
C PRO A 111 10.93 22.39 -0.59
N SER A 112 11.20 23.64 -0.20
CA SER A 112 10.19 24.68 0.06
C SER A 112 9.62 25.31 -1.22
N SER A 113 10.16 24.96 -2.39
CA SER A 113 9.71 25.50 -3.68
C SER A 113 8.38 24.90 -4.08
N LEU A 114 7.49 25.75 -4.58
CA LEU A 114 6.26 25.28 -5.24
C LEU A 114 6.57 24.88 -6.69
N CYS A 115 6.10 23.70 -7.05
CA CYS A 115 6.10 23.18 -8.40
C CYS A 115 4.73 23.40 -9.04
N VAL A 116 4.69 23.59 -10.35
CA VAL A 116 3.44 23.60 -11.11
C VAL A 116 3.29 22.23 -11.76
N CYS A 117 2.11 21.63 -11.62
CA CYS A 117 1.82 20.33 -12.24
C CYS A 117 0.36 20.31 -12.72
N GLY A 118 0.17 20.43 -14.02
CA GLY A 118 -1.17 20.63 -14.60
C GLY A 118 -1.83 21.90 -14.03
N ASP A 119 -3.04 21.73 -13.49
CA ASP A 119 -3.85 22.81 -12.93
C ASP A 119 -3.57 23.11 -11.45
N TYR A 120 -2.51 22.52 -10.87
CA TYR A 120 -2.23 22.57 -9.44
C TYR A 120 -0.84 23.13 -9.12
N ASP A 121 -0.77 23.87 -8.01
CA ASP A 121 0.49 24.15 -7.31
C ASP A 121 0.76 22.99 -6.33
N LEU A 122 1.98 22.43 -6.38
CA LEU A 122 2.44 21.35 -5.51
C LEU A 122 3.61 21.79 -4.64
N GLY A 123 3.62 21.35 -3.39
CA GLY A 123 4.73 21.52 -2.45
C GLY A 123 4.95 20.25 -1.63
N PHE A 124 6.19 20.03 -1.20
CA PHE A 124 6.59 18.80 -0.52
C PHE A 124 7.08 19.06 0.91
N GLY A 125 6.73 18.17 1.82
CA GLY A 125 7.26 18.14 3.18
C GLY A 125 8.69 17.61 3.24
N LEU A 126 9.32 17.73 4.41
CA LEU A 126 10.63 17.13 4.69
C LEU A 126 10.59 15.59 4.70
N ASP A 127 9.41 14.99 4.73
CA ASP A 127 9.18 13.55 4.59
C ASP A 127 8.85 13.14 3.14
N GLY A 128 8.87 14.09 2.20
CA GLY A 128 8.54 13.87 0.79
C GLY A 128 7.06 13.75 0.49
N SER A 129 6.19 13.88 1.50
CA SER A 129 4.75 13.92 1.29
C SER A 129 4.32 15.21 0.61
N ILE A 130 3.19 15.19 -0.09
CA ILE A 130 2.60 16.38 -0.71
C ILE A 130 1.91 17.19 0.40
N THR A 131 2.51 18.31 0.79
CA THR A 131 2.05 19.21 1.86
C THR A 131 1.47 20.51 1.32
N THR A 132 1.39 20.66 0.01
CA THR A 132 0.60 21.68 -0.66
C THR A 132 0.08 21.07 -1.94
N LEU A 133 -1.24 21.02 -2.10
CA LEU A 133 -1.88 20.68 -3.36
C LEU A 133 -3.06 21.62 -3.55
N ARG A 134 -2.88 22.65 -4.38
CA ARG A 134 -3.87 23.72 -4.55
C ARG A 134 -4.23 23.91 -6.02
N GLN A 135 -5.51 23.83 -6.33
CA GLN A 135 -6.05 24.10 -7.65
C GLN A 135 -5.92 25.60 -7.96
N ARG A 136 -5.32 25.95 -9.10
CA ARG A 136 -4.86 27.33 -9.38
C ARG A 136 -5.98 28.32 -9.74
N LEU A 137 -7.10 27.85 -10.27
CA LEU A 137 -8.25 28.66 -10.67
C LEU A 137 -9.26 28.88 -9.53
N SER A 138 -9.63 27.83 -8.81
CA SER A 138 -10.61 27.84 -7.73
C SER A 138 -9.99 28.15 -6.37
N GLY A 139 -8.68 27.94 -6.21
CA GLY A 139 -7.99 28.05 -4.93
C GLY A 139 -8.28 26.88 -3.98
N LEU A 140 -8.97 25.83 -4.44
CA LEU A 140 -9.28 24.65 -3.63
C LEU A 140 -7.98 23.98 -3.17
N GLU A 141 -7.83 23.85 -1.86
CA GLU A 141 -6.70 23.19 -1.23
C GLU A 141 -7.08 21.75 -0.82
N LEU A 142 -6.27 20.78 -1.24
CA LEU A 142 -6.50 19.35 -1.04
C LEU A 142 -5.51 18.72 -0.07
N ALA A 143 -4.37 19.37 0.18
CA ALA A 143 -3.34 18.88 1.08
C ALA A 143 -2.60 20.03 1.75
N ASN A 144 -2.27 19.85 3.04
CA ASN A 144 -1.44 20.76 3.83
C ASN A 144 -0.46 19.96 4.72
N ALA A 145 0.35 20.65 5.52
CA ALA A 145 1.33 19.99 6.41
C ALA A 145 0.71 19.03 7.47
N SER A 146 -0.52 19.29 7.93
CA SER A 146 -1.24 18.42 8.87
C SER A 146 -2.06 17.33 8.19
N GLN A 147 -2.40 17.53 6.92
CA GLN A 147 -3.23 16.67 6.09
C GLN A 147 -2.51 16.41 4.75
N PRO A 148 -1.37 15.68 4.78
CA PRO A 148 -0.57 15.47 3.58
C PRO A 148 -1.07 14.30 2.75
N LEU A 149 -0.67 14.27 1.48
CA LEU A 149 -0.88 13.14 0.58
C LEU A 149 0.41 12.40 0.27
N ALA A 150 0.31 11.14 -0.11
CA ALA A 150 1.43 10.28 -0.50
C ALA A 150 2.58 10.22 0.54
N ARG A 151 2.25 10.21 1.83
CA ARG A 151 3.27 10.06 2.89
C ARG A 151 3.73 8.60 2.96
N LEU A 152 5.00 8.36 2.67
CA LEU A 152 5.65 7.06 2.79
C LEU A 152 6.25 6.88 4.19
N TRP A 153 5.88 5.80 4.86
CA TRP A 153 6.43 5.51 6.18
C TRP A 153 6.43 4.02 6.51
N TYR A 154 7.32 3.66 7.43
CA TYR A 154 7.58 2.31 7.93
C TYR A 154 6.91 2.13 9.29
N HIS A 155 6.09 1.09 9.43
CA HIS A 155 5.43 0.70 10.67
C HIS A 155 6.07 -0.60 11.19
N GLY A 156 6.94 -0.51 12.20
CA GLY A 156 7.51 -1.68 12.87
C GLY A 156 6.76 -1.97 14.16
N MET A 157 6.18 -3.17 14.25
CA MET A 157 5.32 -3.58 15.36
C MET A 157 6.06 -4.50 16.34
N GLY A 158 5.76 -4.37 17.63
CA GLY A 158 6.39 -5.14 18.70
C GLY A 158 5.42 -6.10 19.39
N HIS A 159 5.91 -6.74 20.46
CA HIS A 159 5.16 -7.71 21.26
C HIS A 159 3.80 -7.19 21.75
N GLU A 160 3.78 -6.02 22.41
CA GLU A 160 2.56 -5.47 23.02
C GLU A 160 1.48 -5.13 21.99
N TYR A 161 1.88 -4.82 20.75
CA TYR A 161 0.96 -4.56 19.65
C TYR A 161 0.14 -5.82 19.30
N PHE A 162 0.82 -6.96 19.07
CA PHE A 162 0.13 -8.22 18.76
C PHE A 162 -0.65 -8.76 19.96
N LYS A 163 -0.18 -8.50 21.18
CA LYS A 163 -0.91 -8.85 22.40
C LYS A 163 -2.23 -8.07 22.51
N ALA A 164 -2.23 -6.77 22.20
CA ALA A 164 -3.44 -5.96 22.18
C ALA A 164 -4.41 -6.43 21.09
N PHE A 165 -3.91 -6.63 19.86
CA PHE A 165 -4.67 -7.20 18.74
C PHE A 165 -5.34 -8.52 19.12
N VAL A 166 -4.59 -9.47 19.65
CA VAL A 166 -5.11 -10.79 20.02
C VAL A 166 -6.15 -10.68 21.14
N HIS A 167 -5.91 -9.83 22.15
CA HIS A 167 -6.87 -9.62 23.24
C HIS A 167 -8.21 -9.05 22.75
N GLU A 168 -8.19 -8.19 21.73
CA GLU A 168 -9.38 -7.56 21.19
C GLU A 168 -10.10 -8.44 20.17
N TYR A 169 -9.36 -9.06 19.26
CA TYR A 169 -9.90 -9.77 18.10
C TYR A 169 -10.28 -11.23 18.38
N ILE A 170 -9.51 -11.91 19.24
CA ILE A 170 -9.64 -13.36 19.42
C ILE A 170 -10.62 -13.66 20.55
N ALA A 171 -11.50 -14.66 20.31
CA ALA A 171 -12.46 -15.16 21.28
C ALA A 171 -12.14 -16.59 21.73
N GLY A 172 -12.84 -17.05 22.77
CA GLY A 172 -12.72 -18.43 23.26
C GLY A 172 -11.39 -18.74 23.95
N ILE A 173 -10.94 -20.00 23.88
CA ILE A 173 -9.71 -20.45 24.54
C ILE A 173 -8.46 -19.70 24.03
N SER A 174 -8.48 -19.30 22.76
CA SER A 174 -7.45 -18.50 22.11
C SER A 174 -7.33 -17.08 22.66
N ALA A 175 -8.37 -16.56 23.33
CA ALA A 175 -8.28 -15.31 24.08
C ALA A 175 -7.65 -15.48 25.47
N ILE A 176 -7.73 -16.69 26.04
CA ILE A 176 -7.26 -17.00 27.41
C ILE A 176 -5.78 -17.41 27.38
N LEU A 177 -5.39 -18.21 26.38
CA LEU A 177 -4.04 -18.76 26.22
C LEU A 177 -3.51 -18.47 24.79
N PRO A 178 -3.31 -17.20 24.42
CA PRO A 178 -2.97 -16.82 23.05
C PRO A 178 -1.64 -17.41 22.58
N GLU A 179 -0.67 -17.53 23.48
CA GLU A 179 0.63 -18.14 23.19
C GLU A 179 0.54 -19.62 22.77
N LEU A 180 -0.54 -20.32 23.19
CA LEU A 180 -0.73 -21.75 22.91
C LEU A 180 -1.72 -22.03 21.78
N THR A 181 -2.64 -21.10 21.52
CA THR A 181 -3.83 -21.36 20.70
C THR A 181 -4.15 -20.26 19.69
N ALA A 182 -3.31 -19.22 19.62
CA ALA A 182 -3.35 -18.17 18.61
C ALA A 182 -1.97 -17.94 17.96
N GLU A 183 -1.07 -18.93 17.94
CA GLU A 183 0.30 -18.82 17.44
C GLU A 183 0.44 -18.30 15.99
N ASN A 184 -0.62 -18.43 15.18
CA ASN A 184 -0.70 -17.92 13.80
C ASN A 184 -1.00 -16.41 13.72
N LEU A 185 -1.56 -15.83 14.79
CA LEU A 185 -1.98 -14.44 14.90
C LEU A 185 -1.12 -13.67 15.93
N TYR A 186 -0.53 -14.42 16.86
CA TYR A 186 0.42 -13.96 17.84
C TYR A 186 1.86 -14.10 17.31
N LYS A 187 2.82 -13.41 17.94
CA LYS A 187 4.25 -13.49 17.60
C LYS A 187 5.04 -14.09 18.78
N PRO A 188 5.05 -15.43 18.95
CA PRO A 188 5.70 -16.08 20.10
C PRO A 188 7.18 -15.71 20.23
N ASN A 189 7.63 -15.47 21.46
CA ASN A 189 9.01 -15.08 21.79
C ASN A 189 9.51 -13.77 21.15
N LEU A 190 8.65 -12.99 20.48
CA LEU A 190 9.05 -11.66 20.00
C LEU A 190 9.34 -10.75 21.20
N GLN A 191 10.56 -10.23 21.27
CA GLN A 191 11.01 -9.31 22.33
C GLN A 191 11.43 -7.93 21.77
N LEU A 192 11.37 -7.74 20.46
CA LEU A 192 11.78 -6.48 19.84
C LEU A 192 10.78 -5.37 20.16
N PRO A 193 11.25 -4.17 20.55
CA PRO A 193 10.38 -3.01 20.68
C PRO A 193 9.87 -2.56 19.30
N PRO A 194 8.68 -1.94 19.23
CA PRO A 194 8.20 -1.31 18.01
C PRO A 194 9.17 -0.19 17.58
N MET A 195 9.30 -0.01 16.27
CA MET A 195 10.21 0.98 15.70
C MET A 195 9.68 1.38 14.33
N SER A 196 9.15 2.60 14.27
CA SER A 196 8.51 3.17 13.09
C SER A 196 9.22 4.45 12.68
N ALA A 197 9.23 4.75 11.38
CA ALA A 197 9.86 5.96 10.86
C ALA A 197 9.20 6.43 9.58
N ASN A 198 9.12 7.74 9.39
CA ASN A 198 8.82 8.31 8.08
C ASN A 198 10.07 8.25 7.20
N ALA A 199 9.86 8.16 5.89
CA ALA A 199 10.93 8.49 4.96
C ALA A 199 11.28 10.00 5.08
N SER A 200 12.50 10.37 4.71
CA SER A 200 12.97 11.76 4.66
C SER A 200 13.31 12.14 3.23
N LEU A 201 12.89 13.33 2.81
CA LEU A 201 13.24 13.93 1.53
C LEU A 201 14.73 14.28 1.52
N THR A 202 15.46 13.68 0.59
CA THR A 202 16.90 13.91 0.41
C THR A 202 17.20 14.80 -0.78
N ARG A 203 16.37 14.73 -1.83
CA ARG A 203 16.55 15.52 -3.04
C ARG A 203 15.22 15.63 -3.80
N LEU A 204 14.96 16.81 -4.35
CA LEU A 204 13.78 17.08 -5.17
C LEU A 204 14.22 17.66 -6.51
N ARG A 205 13.74 17.07 -7.60
CA ARG A 205 14.07 17.44 -8.97
C ARG A 205 12.83 17.66 -9.81
N THR A 206 12.88 18.58 -10.77
CA THR A 206 11.75 18.83 -11.68
C THR A 206 12.19 19.24 -13.08
N SER A 207 11.36 18.93 -14.09
CA SER A 207 11.55 19.36 -15.48
C SER A 207 11.23 20.84 -15.72
N SER A 208 10.57 21.52 -14.76
CA SER A 208 10.27 22.95 -14.87
C SER A 208 10.66 23.72 -13.61
N THR A 209 11.76 24.47 -13.68
CA THR A 209 12.02 25.54 -12.71
C THR A 209 11.06 26.69 -12.99
N ALA A 210 10.29 27.11 -11.99
CA ALA A 210 9.19 28.07 -12.11
C ALA A 210 9.41 29.26 -13.08
N ARG A 211 8.32 29.64 -13.78
CA ARG A 211 8.07 30.84 -14.63
C ARG A 211 8.36 30.78 -16.14
N GLY A 212 8.08 29.66 -16.79
CA GLY A 212 7.87 29.60 -18.25
C GLY A 212 6.48 29.07 -18.57
N VAL A 213 5.50 29.97 -18.81
CA VAL A 213 4.16 29.57 -19.28
C VAL A 213 4.29 29.11 -20.73
N GLY A 214 4.35 27.80 -20.93
CA GLY A 214 4.15 27.10 -22.19
C GLY A 214 3.26 25.88 -21.92
N ALA A 215 1.98 26.00 -22.23
CA ALA A 215 0.88 25.18 -21.74
C ALA A 215 0.77 23.76 -22.36
N SER A 216 1.84 22.98 -22.47
CA SER A 216 1.74 21.62 -23.03
C SER A 216 2.84 20.63 -22.62
N ALA A 217 3.76 21.00 -21.72
CA ALA A 217 4.80 20.07 -21.28
C ALA A 217 4.29 19.24 -20.10
N SER A 218 4.40 17.91 -20.19
CA SER A 218 4.24 17.02 -19.04
C SER A 218 5.24 17.45 -17.96
N HIS A 219 4.71 17.90 -16.81
CA HIS A 219 5.54 18.25 -15.67
C HIS A 219 5.93 16.98 -14.94
N GLU A 220 7.23 16.78 -14.79
CA GLU A 220 7.80 15.64 -14.09
C GLU A 220 8.52 16.14 -12.85
N MET A 221 8.30 15.42 -11.76
CA MET A 221 8.97 15.61 -10.49
C MET A 221 9.55 14.27 -10.05
N LEU A 222 10.77 14.32 -9.53
CA LEU A 222 11.47 13.17 -8.99
C LEU A 222 11.87 13.45 -7.55
N ILE A 223 11.39 12.60 -6.65
CA ILE A 223 11.42 12.79 -5.21
C ILE A 223 12.29 11.67 -4.64
N ASP A 224 13.51 11.98 -4.22
CA ASP A 224 14.43 11.01 -3.63
C ASP A 224 14.28 10.99 -2.11
N LEU A 225 14.08 9.80 -1.56
CA LEU A 225 13.76 9.55 -0.17
C LEU A 225 14.78 8.59 0.47
N ALA A 226 15.00 8.74 1.77
CA ALA A 226 15.77 7.79 2.57
C ALA A 226 15.06 7.49 3.89
N PHE A 227 15.18 6.25 4.37
CA PHE A 227 14.79 5.91 5.73
C PHE A 227 15.98 6.05 6.68
N PRO A 228 15.72 6.26 8.00
CA PRO A 228 16.77 6.21 9.00
C PRO A 228 17.54 4.88 8.97
N THR A 229 18.86 4.96 9.15
CA THR A 229 19.78 3.81 9.07
C THR A 229 19.46 2.75 10.12
N ASP A 230 19.10 3.15 11.34
CA ASP A 230 18.73 2.24 12.43
C ASP A 230 17.49 1.39 12.09
N VAL A 231 16.44 1.99 11.54
CA VAL A 231 15.24 1.25 11.12
C VAL A 231 15.53 0.34 9.92
N HIS A 232 16.39 0.75 9.00
CA HIS A 232 16.85 -0.11 7.89
C HIS A 232 17.63 -1.33 8.39
N GLU A 233 18.61 -1.13 9.27
CA GLU A 233 19.50 -2.19 9.76
C GLU A 233 18.80 -3.12 10.76
N GLU A 234 18.03 -2.57 11.71
CA GLU A 234 17.45 -3.34 12.81
C GLU A 234 16.04 -3.87 12.55
N ARG A 235 15.31 -3.27 11.61
CA ARG A 235 13.91 -3.64 11.32
C ARG A 235 13.64 -3.93 9.87
N GLY A 236 14.52 -3.52 8.96
CA GLY A 236 14.42 -3.86 7.55
C GLY A 236 13.63 -2.87 6.71
N ALA A 237 13.47 -1.61 7.13
CA ALA A 237 13.00 -0.58 6.19
C ALA A 237 13.88 -0.55 4.92
N PRO A 238 13.37 -0.14 3.74
CA PRO A 238 14.21 0.11 2.58
C PRO A 238 15.26 1.18 2.90
N ALA A 239 16.49 1.07 2.40
CA ALA A 239 17.49 2.11 2.64
C ALA A 239 17.08 3.43 1.95
N THR A 240 16.61 3.34 0.71
CA THR A 240 16.17 4.48 -0.10
C THR A 240 14.88 4.18 -0.85
N ALA A 241 14.19 5.24 -1.24
CA ALA A 241 13.06 5.19 -2.15
C ALA A 241 13.09 6.38 -3.09
N GLN A 242 12.38 6.26 -4.21
CA GLN A 242 12.24 7.32 -5.18
C GLN A 242 10.83 7.31 -5.74
N ALA A 243 10.18 8.47 -5.75
CA ALA A 243 8.87 8.63 -6.35
C ALA A 243 8.96 9.54 -7.57
N ARG A 244 8.42 9.05 -8.70
CA ARG A 244 8.18 9.85 -9.90
C ARG A 244 6.73 10.29 -9.92
N LEU A 245 6.53 11.60 -10.00
CA LEU A 245 5.22 12.23 -10.12
C LEU A 245 5.13 12.94 -11.47
N THR A 246 4.09 12.62 -12.25
CA THR A 246 3.78 13.27 -13.52
C THR A 246 2.33 13.72 -13.55
N CYS A 247 2.03 14.84 -14.19
CA CYS A 247 0.66 15.35 -14.27
C CYS A 247 0.17 15.52 -15.69
N GLU A 248 -1.11 15.18 -15.87
CA GLU A 248 -1.86 15.38 -17.10
C GLU A 248 -3.28 15.86 -16.73
N GLY A 249 -3.57 17.14 -16.98
CA GLY A 249 -4.83 17.77 -16.57
C GLY A 249 -5.05 17.68 -15.06
N SER A 250 -6.15 17.03 -14.67
CA SER A 250 -6.52 16.78 -13.26
C SER A 250 -6.05 15.43 -12.72
N THR A 251 -5.19 14.70 -13.44
CA THR A 251 -4.65 13.42 -12.97
C THR A 251 -3.18 13.56 -12.59
N LEU A 252 -2.83 13.18 -11.35
CA LEU A 252 -1.44 12.94 -10.96
C LEU A 252 -1.16 11.44 -11.04
N SER A 253 -0.15 11.05 -11.80
CA SER A 253 0.40 9.69 -11.76
C SER A 253 1.60 9.67 -10.83
N TYR A 254 1.58 8.77 -9.85
CA TYR A 254 2.62 8.63 -8.83
C TYR A 254 3.17 7.21 -8.86
N THR A 255 4.43 7.05 -9.21
CA THR A 255 5.11 5.75 -9.18
C THR A 255 6.21 5.77 -8.13
N LEU A 256 6.05 4.95 -7.10
CA LEU A 256 7.02 4.76 -6.03
C LEU A 256 7.90 3.55 -6.34
N ARG A 257 9.21 3.68 -6.12
CA ARG A 257 10.17 2.58 -6.07
C ARG A 257 10.93 2.64 -4.76
N TRP A 258 11.22 1.50 -4.16
CA TRP A 258 12.19 1.41 -3.06
C TRP A 258 13.33 0.48 -3.39
N PHE A 259 14.44 0.62 -2.67
CA PHE A 259 15.67 -0.10 -2.94
C PHE A 259 16.37 -0.53 -1.66
N ASN A 260 17.15 -1.62 -1.79
CA ASN A 260 17.98 -2.18 -0.74
C ASN A 260 17.20 -2.36 0.58
N LYS A 261 16.09 -3.09 0.53
CA LYS A 261 15.37 -3.51 1.72
C LYS A 261 16.07 -4.72 2.36
N THR A 262 16.38 -4.63 3.65
CA THR A 262 16.92 -5.78 4.40
C THR A 262 15.80 -6.77 4.70
N ALA A 263 16.04 -8.06 4.44
CA ALA A 263 15.13 -9.13 4.83
C ALA A 263 14.86 -9.08 6.34
N THR A 264 13.59 -8.99 6.72
CA THR A 264 13.19 -8.86 8.13
C THR A 264 12.04 -9.79 8.48
N HIS A 265 12.21 -10.52 9.59
CA HIS A 265 11.18 -11.35 10.19
C HIS A 265 10.41 -10.59 11.28
N ALA A 266 10.98 -9.47 11.76
CA ALA A 266 10.26 -8.57 12.64
C ALA A 266 8.98 -8.08 11.93
N PRO A 267 7.83 -8.04 12.64
CA PRO A 267 6.58 -7.66 11.99
C PRO A 267 6.59 -6.21 11.53
N GLU A 268 6.23 -6.01 10.27
CA GLU A 268 6.28 -4.71 9.61
C GLU A 268 5.09 -4.48 8.67
N THR A 269 4.86 -3.21 8.38
CA THR A 269 4.09 -2.79 7.20
C THR A 269 4.66 -1.47 6.68
N ILE A 270 4.78 -1.31 5.36
CA ILE A 270 5.10 -0.03 4.73
C ILE A 270 3.81 0.56 4.17
N TRP A 271 3.55 1.82 4.49
CA TRP A 271 2.30 2.50 4.16
C TRP A 271 2.53 3.67 3.22
N LEU A 272 1.59 3.84 2.29
CA LEU A 272 1.36 5.11 1.59
C LEU A 272 0.07 5.74 2.14
N SER A 273 0.23 6.74 3.00
CA SER A 273 -0.88 7.41 3.69
C SER A 273 -1.32 8.69 2.97
N ASN A 274 -2.63 8.84 2.83
CA ASN A 274 -3.28 10.00 2.21
C ASN A 274 -4.33 10.57 3.17
N MET A 275 -4.15 11.82 3.60
CA MET A 275 -5.06 12.50 4.52
C MET A 275 -5.53 13.80 3.86
N PRO A 276 -6.45 13.77 2.87
CA PRO A 276 -6.87 14.98 2.17
C PRO A 276 -7.66 15.94 3.07
N ILE A 277 -7.55 17.23 2.78
CA ILE A 277 -8.37 18.27 3.41
C ILE A 277 -9.85 18.07 3.03
N GLY A 278 -10.74 18.31 3.99
CA GLY A 278 -12.19 18.31 3.75
C GLY A 278 -12.86 16.94 3.83
N LEU A 279 -12.10 15.88 4.13
CA LEU A 279 -12.67 14.56 4.43
C LEU A 279 -13.46 14.62 5.75
N GLN A 280 -14.64 14.00 5.78
CA GLN A 280 -15.60 14.06 6.88
C GLN A 280 -16.04 12.67 7.33
N ASP A 281 -16.40 12.52 8.61
CA ASP A 281 -17.18 11.37 9.08
C ASP A 281 -18.65 11.53 8.66
N ALA A 282 -18.92 11.18 7.40
CA ALA A 282 -20.26 11.21 6.83
C ALA A 282 -20.45 10.05 5.83
N ALA A 283 -21.67 9.52 5.76
CA ALA A 283 -22.01 8.51 4.78
C ALA A 283 -21.75 9.01 3.34
N GLY A 284 -21.14 8.16 2.53
CA GLY A 284 -20.70 8.45 1.17
C GLY A 284 -19.43 9.29 1.07
N ALA A 285 -18.82 9.72 2.18
CA ALA A 285 -17.57 10.49 2.14
C ALA A 285 -16.38 9.67 1.62
N VAL A 286 -16.36 8.36 1.91
CA VAL A 286 -15.38 7.42 1.40
C VAL A 286 -16.09 6.23 0.81
N THR A 287 -15.97 6.05 -0.50
CA THR A 287 -16.55 4.93 -1.23
C THR A 287 -15.44 4.09 -1.86
N LEU A 288 -15.48 2.78 -1.61
CA LEU A 288 -14.51 1.79 -2.05
C LEU A 288 -15.06 1.09 -3.30
N ASP A 289 -14.23 0.85 -4.31
CA ASP A 289 -14.57 -0.09 -5.37
C ASP A 289 -14.41 -1.53 -4.88
N LYS A 290 -15.53 -2.21 -4.64
CA LYS A 290 -15.57 -3.60 -4.17
C LYS A 290 -16.10 -4.50 -5.28
N LEU A 291 -15.18 -5.15 -6.00
CA LEU A 291 -15.50 -6.05 -7.12
C LEU A 291 -16.35 -5.36 -8.22
N GLY A 292 -16.06 -4.08 -8.52
CA GLY A 292 -16.77 -3.30 -9.53
C GLY A 292 -18.03 -2.60 -9.03
N ALA A 293 -18.31 -2.65 -7.74
CA ALA A 293 -19.45 -1.98 -7.11
C ALA A 293 -18.97 -0.98 -6.03
N PRO A 294 -19.57 0.22 -5.97
CA PRO A 294 -19.28 1.17 -4.89
C PRO A 294 -19.81 0.65 -3.54
N LEU A 295 -18.98 0.71 -2.51
CA LEU A 295 -19.31 0.39 -1.12
C LEU A 295 -18.90 1.56 -0.21
N ASP A 296 -19.80 2.09 0.60
CA ASP A 296 -19.43 3.07 1.63
C ASP A 296 -18.53 2.39 2.68
N ALA A 297 -17.40 3.00 3.03
CA ALA A 297 -16.52 2.49 4.09
C ALA A 297 -17.23 2.35 5.45
N LEU A 298 -18.29 3.13 5.67
CA LEU A 298 -19.10 3.10 6.88
C LEU A 298 -20.18 2.02 6.88
N ASP A 299 -20.54 1.47 5.72
CA ASP A 299 -21.53 0.38 5.60
C ASP A 299 -21.00 -0.95 6.16
N ALA A 300 -19.68 -1.06 6.38
CA ALA A 300 -19.11 -2.20 7.07
C ALA A 300 -19.50 -2.24 8.56
N ASP A 301 -20.20 -1.24 9.11
CA ASP A 301 -20.62 -1.22 10.51
C ASP A 301 -21.84 -2.10 10.80
N LEU A 302 -21.71 -2.99 11.80
CA LEU A 302 -22.78 -3.85 12.28
C LEU A 302 -23.61 -3.22 13.42
N GLY A 303 -23.46 -1.91 13.67
CA GLY A 303 -24.28 -1.16 14.63
C GLY A 303 -23.81 -1.32 16.09
N CYS A 304 -22.49 -1.38 16.29
CA CYS A 304 -21.89 -1.56 17.61
C CYS A 304 -22.03 -0.34 18.53
N ASP A 305 -22.16 -0.58 19.84
CA ASP A 305 -22.15 0.44 20.89
C ASP A 305 -20.79 0.58 21.63
N GLY A 306 -19.78 -0.18 21.17
CA GLY A 306 -18.44 -0.24 21.74
C GLY A 306 -18.31 -1.02 23.05
N LYS A 307 -19.34 -1.77 23.48
CA LYS A 307 -19.34 -2.48 24.78
C LYS A 307 -19.33 -4.00 24.67
N ASP A 308 -19.89 -4.55 23.61
CA ASP A 308 -19.87 -5.99 23.35
C ASP A 308 -18.80 -6.32 22.29
N ARG A 309 -18.09 -7.44 22.45
CA ARG A 309 -17.18 -8.03 21.43
C ARG A 309 -17.97 -8.56 20.21
N LEU A 310 -18.93 -7.79 19.74
CA LEU A 310 -19.56 -7.98 18.44
C LEU A 310 -18.63 -7.32 17.43
N THR A 311 -18.30 -8.01 16.34
CA THR A 311 -17.45 -7.48 15.28
C THR A 311 -18.05 -6.18 14.75
N CYS A 312 -17.31 -5.08 14.77
CA CYS A 312 -17.73 -3.79 14.24
C CYS A 312 -17.11 -3.56 12.86
N GLY A 313 -17.49 -2.47 12.20
CA GLY A 313 -16.99 -2.16 10.86
C GLY A 313 -15.48 -2.13 10.81
N VAL A 314 -14.90 -3.10 10.11
CA VAL A 314 -13.46 -3.26 9.99
C VAL A 314 -12.96 -2.25 8.98
N HIS A 315 -12.10 -1.35 9.43
CA HIS A 315 -11.41 -0.33 8.65
C HIS A 315 -10.53 -0.86 7.50
N LEU A 316 -10.19 -2.16 7.47
CA LEU A 316 -9.39 -2.80 6.42
C LEU A 316 -10.26 -3.34 5.28
N HIS A 317 -9.93 -2.96 4.06
CA HIS A 317 -10.63 -3.38 2.84
C HIS A 317 -9.66 -3.76 1.73
N GLY A 318 -10.10 -4.65 0.85
CA GLY A 318 -9.52 -4.82 -0.48
C GLY A 318 -10.31 -4.01 -1.51
N VAL A 319 -9.62 -3.20 -2.32
CA VAL A 319 -10.21 -2.37 -3.39
C VAL A 319 -9.81 -2.85 -4.79
N GLY A 320 -10.71 -2.67 -5.75
CA GLY A 320 -10.50 -2.97 -7.17
C GLY A 320 -9.98 -1.78 -7.97
N ASP A 321 -10.09 -1.88 -9.30
CA ASP A 321 -9.58 -0.91 -10.28
C ASP A 321 -10.20 0.50 -10.13
N GLY A 322 -11.39 0.60 -9.52
CA GLY A 322 -12.03 1.88 -9.21
C GLY A 322 -11.47 2.58 -7.97
N GLY A 323 -10.57 1.94 -7.22
CA GLY A 323 -9.87 2.51 -6.09
C GLY A 323 -10.79 3.02 -4.97
N VAL A 324 -10.44 4.18 -4.41
CA VAL A 324 -11.16 4.86 -3.33
C VAL A 324 -11.62 6.23 -3.80
N ALA A 325 -12.94 6.44 -3.88
CA ALA A 325 -13.54 7.73 -4.17
C ALA A 325 -13.82 8.50 -2.87
N LEU A 326 -13.47 9.78 -2.87
CA LEU A 326 -13.49 10.67 -1.71
C LEU A 326 -14.35 11.89 -2.01
N GLN A 327 -15.31 12.17 -1.14
CA GLN A 327 -16.10 13.39 -1.18
C GLN A 327 -15.57 14.38 -0.14
N LEU A 328 -15.03 15.49 -0.62
CA LEU A 328 -14.34 16.50 0.19
C LEU A 328 -15.21 17.75 0.33
N ALA A 329 -15.46 18.23 1.55
CA ALA A 329 -16.06 19.53 1.76
C ALA A 329 -15.04 20.65 1.57
N ALA A 330 -15.45 21.72 0.91
CA ALA A 330 -14.68 22.94 0.88
C ALA A 330 -14.43 23.48 2.31
N SER A 331 -13.20 23.90 2.58
CA SER A 331 -12.88 24.64 3.81
C SER A 331 -13.49 26.04 3.72
N ASN A 332 -14.69 26.21 4.25
CA ASN A 332 -15.34 27.52 4.31
C ASN A 332 -14.54 28.46 5.25
N THR A 333 -13.62 29.25 4.69
CA THR A 333 -12.95 30.34 5.41
C THR A 333 -13.80 31.62 5.47
N SER A 334 -14.94 31.68 4.78
CA SER A 334 -15.90 32.78 4.90
C SER A 334 -17.14 32.37 5.71
N SER A 335 -17.21 32.83 6.95
CA SER A 335 -18.25 32.56 7.96
C SER A 335 -19.62 33.21 7.68
N THR A 336 -19.97 33.48 6.41
CA THR A 336 -21.20 34.20 6.06
C THR A 336 -21.93 33.57 4.87
N ALA A 337 -22.51 32.38 5.03
CA ALA A 337 -23.75 31.96 4.38
C ALA A 337 -24.15 30.54 4.82
N SER A 338 -25.44 30.35 5.14
CA SER A 338 -26.07 29.06 5.49
C SER A 338 -26.34 28.19 4.25
N THR A 339 -25.34 28.02 3.39
CA THR A 339 -25.41 27.16 2.20
C THR A 339 -24.65 25.88 2.48
N ALA A 340 -25.22 24.74 2.07
CA ALA A 340 -24.55 23.44 2.17
C ALA A 340 -23.15 23.53 1.54
N PRO A 341 -22.13 22.88 2.14
CA PRO A 341 -20.77 22.96 1.64
C PRO A 341 -20.71 22.46 0.20
N THR A 342 -20.04 23.20 -0.69
CA THR A 342 -19.71 22.69 -2.03
C THR A 342 -18.79 21.50 -1.86
N LEU A 343 -19.19 20.36 -2.42
CA LEU A 343 -18.43 19.13 -2.33
C LEU A 343 -17.58 18.95 -3.60
N SER A 344 -16.31 18.62 -3.42
CA SER A 344 -15.36 18.26 -4.48
C SER A 344 -15.05 16.77 -4.41
N ALA A 345 -14.79 16.12 -5.54
CA ALA A 345 -14.55 14.68 -5.59
C ALA A 345 -13.10 14.39 -5.99
N MET A 346 -12.43 13.53 -5.23
CA MET A 346 -11.09 13.02 -5.52
C MET A 346 -11.15 11.50 -5.59
N ARG A 347 -10.31 10.86 -6.41
CA ARG A 347 -10.16 9.40 -6.40
C ARG A 347 -8.69 8.99 -6.29
N LEU A 348 -8.43 8.03 -5.41
CA LEU A 348 -7.14 7.38 -5.24
C LEU A 348 -7.21 5.97 -5.83
N VAL A 349 -6.49 5.74 -6.92
CA VAL A 349 -6.49 4.47 -7.63
C VAL A 349 -5.13 3.80 -7.45
N PRO A 350 -5.02 2.76 -6.59
CA PRO A 350 -3.84 1.92 -6.55
C PRO A 350 -3.85 0.92 -7.72
N LEU A 351 -2.73 0.76 -8.42
CA LEU A 351 -2.61 -0.25 -9.48
C LEU A 351 -1.96 -1.54 -8.97
N ASP A 352 -1.08 -1.41 -7.97
CA ASP A 352 -0.23 -2.51 -7.50
C ASP A 352 -0.40 -2.83 -6.00
N SER A 353 -1.39 -2.20 -5.34
CA SER A 353 -1.65 -2.36 -3.89
C SER A 353 -3.14 -2.31 -3.55
N ALA A 354 -3.78 -3.47 -3.44
CA ALA A 354 -5.23 -3.55 -3.23
C ALA A 354 -5.68 -3.40 -1.76
N LEU A 355 -4.79 -3.61 -0.78
CA LEU A 355 -5.14 -3.51 0.63
C LEU A 355 -5.12 -2.05 1.10
N VAL A 356 -6.24 -1.58 1.63
CA VAL A 356 -6.42 -0.21 2.12
C VAL A 356 -7.04 -0.22 3.51
N SER A 357 -6.60 0.71 4.36
CA SER A 357 -7.13 0.96 5.69
C SER A 357 -7.73 2.36 5.75
N ILE A 358 -8.95 2.49 6.28
CA ILE A 358 -9.71 3.74 6.35
C ILE A 358 -9.68 4.29 7.77
N GLY A 359 -9.28 5.55 7.90
CA GLY A 359 -9.20 6.27 9.17
C GLY A 359 -7.94 6.00 9.96
N THR A 360 -7.65 4.75 10.28
CA THR A 360 -6.38 4.39 10.93
C THR A 360 -5.48 3.62 9.97
N ALA A 361 -4.17 3.78 10.15
CA ALA A 361 -3.15 3.07 9.38
C ALA A 361 -2.68 1.84 10.16
N ASP A 362 -3.56 0.86 10.26
CA ASP A 362 -3.33 -0.37 11.03
C ASP A 362 -3.53 -1.60 10.12
N PRO A 363 -2.58 -2.57 10.11
CA PRO A 363 -2.62 -3.74 9.24
C PRO A 363 -3.40 -4.93 9.82
N VAL A 364 -3.81 -4.90 11.10
CA VAL A 364 -4.68 -5.92 11.70
C VAL A 364 -6.12 -5.41 11.75
N PRO A 365 -7.15 -6.29 11.83
CA PRO A 365 -8.55 -5.86 11.83
C PRO A 365 -9.02 -5.20 13.15
N THR A 366 -8.11 -4.64 13.95
CA THR A 366 -8.39 -3.91 15.18
C THR A 366 -7.95 -2.44 15.05
N PRO A 367 -8.64 -1.48 15.69
CA PRO A 367 -9.72 -1.68 16.65
C PRO A 367 -11.01 -2.20 15.98
N LEU A 368 -11.80 -2.96 16.74
CA LEU A 368 -13.15 -3.39 16.39
C LEU A 368 -14.12 -2.23 16.63
N ALA A 369 -13.93 -1.15 15.89
CA ALA A 369 -14.75 0.05 15.96
C ALA A 369 -15.06 0.55 14.56
N ARG A 370 -16.21 1.23 14.39
CA ARG A 370 -16.55 1.92 13.13
C ARG A 370 -15.36 2.81 12.71
N PRO A 371 -14.91 2.76 11.44
CA PRO A 371 -13.79 3.57 10.99
C PRO A 371 -14.17 5.06 11.04
N ASP A 372 -13.23 5.91 11.46
CA ASP A 372 -13.34 7.36 11.36
C ASP A 372 -12.62 7.83 10.08
N PRO A 373 -13.34 8.15 9.00
CA PRO A 373 -12.73 8.51 7.72
C PRO A 373 -11.79 9.72 7.80
N THR A 374 -11.95 10.60 8.79
CA THR A 374 -11.15 11.83 8.89
C THR A 374 -9.67 11.56 9.12
N GLY A 375 -9.31 10.37 9.62
CA GLY A 375 -7.93 9.94 9.76
C GLY A 375 -7.22 9.55 8.46
N GLY A 376 -7.98 9.41 7.35
CA GLY A 376 -7.43 9.28 5.99
C GLY A 376 -7.60 7.91 5.35
N VAL A 377 -6.81 7.68 4.29
CA VAL A 377 -6.81 6.47 3.46
C VAL A 377 -5.37 5.98 3.32
N HIS A 378 -5.13 4.74 3.74
CA HIS A 378 -3.78 4.21 3.90
C HIS A 378 -3.63 2.93 3.09
N PHE A 379 -2.75 2.92 2.09
CA PHE A 379 -2.48 1.71 1.30
C PHE A 379 -1.29 0.95 1.90
N ALA A 380 -1.49 -0.33 2.19
CA ALA A 380 -0.44 -1.21 2.68
C ALA A 380 0.36 -1.76 1.48
N LEU A 381 1.60 -1.29 1.31
CA LEU A 381 2.44 -1.64 0.17
C LEU A 381 3.09 -3.03 0.35
N VAL A 382 3.46 -3.35 1.58
CA VAL A 382 4.00 -4.66 1.97
C VAL A 382 3.77 -4.87 3.46
N GLY A 383 3.61 -6.12 3.88
CA GLY A 383 3.62 -6.52 5.28
C GLY A 383 3.83 -8.03 5.48
N ASN A 384 4.43 -8.40 6.61
CA ASN A 384 4.76 -9.78 7.00
C ASN A 384 4.15 -10.14 8.39
N ILE A 385 3.01 -9.51 8.71
CA ILE A 385 2.41 -9.59 10.05
C ILE A 385 1.79 -10.95 10.38
N TRP A 386 1.56 -11.81 9.40
CA TRP A 386 0.93 -13.11 9.61
C TRP A 386 1.94 -14.23 9.85
N ASN A 387 1.64 -15.14 10.78
CA ASN A 387 2.44 -16.34 11.06
C ASN A 387 1.82 -17.61 10.45
N THR A 388 1.07 -17.47 9.36
CA THR A 388 0.42 -18.60 8.70
C THR A 388 0.43 -18.42 7.19
N ASN A 389 0.91 -19.44 6.49
CA ASN A 389 0.81 -19.70 5.04
C ASN A 389 1.26 -18.59 4.05
N TYR A 390 1.72 -17.44 4.54
CA TYR A 390 2.34 -16.35 3.77
C TYR A 390 3.84 -16.27 4.11
N PRO A 391 4.63 -15.51 3.34
CA PRO A 391 6.01 -15.20 3.70
C PRO A 391 6.11 -14.53 5.08
N PHE A 392 6.92 -15.11 5.97
CA PHE A 392 7.11 -14.57 7.33
C PHE A 392 8.13 -13.43 7.36
N TRP A 393 8.99 -13.34 6.35
CA TRP A 393 9.88 -12.20 6.15
C TRP A 393 9.82 -11.71 4.72
N TYR A 394 10.15 -10.43 4.55
CA TYR A 394 10.31 -9.81 3.25
C TYR A 394 11.52 -8.86 3.26
N PRO A 395 12.29 -8.77 2.16
CA PRO A 395 12.32 -9.71 1.03
C PRO A 395 12.71 -11.14 1.44
N PHE A 396 12.23 -12.15 0.71
CA PHE A 396 12.64 -13.56 0.90
C PHE A 396 13.50 -14.12 -0.23
N VAL A 397 13.65 -13.37 -1.33
CA VAL A 397 14.68 -13.54 -2.36
C VAL A 397 15.34 -12.19 -2.64
N GLU A 398 16.60 -12.17 -3.07
CA GLU A 398 17.40 -10.95 -3.22
C GLU A 398 16.74 -9.93 -4.17
N GLU A 399 16.08 -10.42 -5.22
CA GLU A 399 15.49 -9.57 -6.25
C GLU A 399 14.25 -8.80 -5.78
N ASP A 400 13.73 -9.10 -4.59
CA ASP A 400 12.62 -8.41 -3.93
C ASP A 400 13.07 -7.22 -3.07
N ALA A 401 14.38 -7.05 -2.87
CA ALA A 401 14.92 -5.91 -2.12
C ALA A 401 14.60 -4.56 -2.78
N ALA A 402 14.15 -4.58 -4.04
CA ALA A 402 13.56 -3.46 -4.74
C ALA A 402 12.14 -3.80 -5.23
N SER A 403 11.21 -2.84 -5.14
CA SER A 403 9.83 -3.01 -5.58
C SER A 403 9.24 -1.70 -6.09
N GLN A 404 8.17 -1.79 -6.88
CA GLN A 404 7.49 -0.65 -7.49
C GLN A 404 5.98 -0.68 -7.21
N PHE A 405 5.39 0.49 -6.96
CA PHE A 405 3.95 0.68 -6.80
C PHE A 405 3.48 1.91 -7.56
N ARG A 406 2.46 1.75 -8.40
CA ARG A 406 1.84 2.80 -9.21
C ARG A 406 0.50 3.21 -8.61
N PHE A 407 0.25 4.51 -8.62
CA PHE A 407 -0.98 5.14 -8.15
C PHE A 407 -1.42 6.23 -9.13
N LYS A 408 -2.73 6.43 -9.24
CA LYS A 408 -3.32 7.61 -9.87
C LYS A 408 -4.17 8.37 -8.88
N PHE A 409 -4.05 9.69 -8.92
CA PHE A 409 -4.80 10.64 -8.10
C PHE A 409 -5.66 11.43 -9.09
N GLU A 410 -6.94 11.09 -9.18
CA GLU A 410 -7.90 11.85 -10.00
C GLU A 410 -8.42 12.99 -9.13
N LEU A 411 -8.07 14.22 -9.48
CA LEU A 411 -8.35 15.43 -8.70
C LEU A 411 -9.61 16.15 -9.24
N PRO A 412 -10.27 16.98 -8.39
CA PRO A 412 -11.47 17.75 -8.75
C PRO A 412 -11.23 18.87 -9.77
#